data_AF-A0A954XDT5-F1
#
_entry.id   AF-A0A954XDT5-F1
#
_cell.length_a   1.000
_cell.length_b   1.000
_cell.length_c   1.000
_cell.angle_alpha   90.00
_cell.angle_beta   90.00
_cell.angle_gamma   90.00
#
_symmetry.space_group_name_H-M   'P 1'
#
loop_
_entity.id
_entity.type
_entity.pdbx_description
1 polymer ?
#
loop_
_entity_poly.entity_id
_entity_poly.type
_entity_poly.pdbx_seq_one_letter_code
_entity_poly.pdbx_strand_id
1 'polypeptide(L)'
;MSSSLAAQAAEPFADHTQTAAGVDPPRRRGEPSPIVPGGVESEFVRKAARSLGESGLAQKYVQFAAYITKNFPDGASLGLIGIAANSQSHLALSDVVARLGIALASRGDAETLIIDANLTSASLTERIGIGPRGGLTEALNLGKTYHEHVTKLAFDGLSVMTIGRGVLTSFEGVESGLASLMETMRRRYRYVLFDLGAAADTMTRLASHVLDGVYVGIDMQSTDKLAAAVSVEELKTAGAKVLGGIICGQPDAR
;
A
#
# COMPACT_ATOMS: atom_id res chain seq x y z
N MET A 1 -57.55 -13.32 43.75
CA MET A 1 -56.65 -12.33 44.38
C MET A 1 -55.99 -11.55 43.26
N SER A 2 -56.18 -10.24 43.31
CA SER A 2 -55.90 -9.28 42.24
C SER A 2 -54.52 -8.65 42.39
N SER A 3 -53.80 -8.47 41.28
CA SER A 3 -52.78 -7.42 41.01
C SER A 3 -52.28 -7.68 39.56
N SER A 4 -52.65 -6.93 38.51
CA SER A 4 -52.48 -5.50 38.19
C SER A 4 -51.03 -5.05 37.99
N LEU A 5 -50.86 -4.22 36.95
CA LEU A 5 -49.66 -3.56 36.39
C LEU A 5 -48.77 -4.41 35.47
N ALA A 6 -48.37 -3.97 34.28
CA ALA A 6 -48.68 -2.77 33.50
C ALA A 6 -48.24 -3.04 32.05
N ALA A 7 -49.02 -2.53 31.09
CA ALA A 7 -48.66 -2.48 29.69
C ALA A 7 -47.42 -1.58 29.51
N GLN A 8 -46.44 -2.04 28.74
CA GLN A 8 -45.38 -1.18 28.21
C GLN A 8 -45.38 -1.27 26.69
N ALA A 9 -45.51 -0.09 26.10
CA ALA A 9 -45.80 0.18 24.71
C ALA A 9 -44.64 -0.22 23.79
N ALA A 10 -45.01 -0.65 22.58
CA ALA A 10 -44.11 -0.77 21.45
C ALA A 10 -43.67 0.63 21.00
N GLU A 11 -42.37 0.91 21.07
CA GLU A 11 -41.76 2.08 20.47
C GLU A 11 -41.65 1.90 18.94
N PRO A 12 -41.91 2.93 18.13
CA PRO A 12 -41.80 2.84 16.69
C PRO A 12 -40.33 2.87 16.24
N PHE A 13 -40.03 2.04 15.24
CA PHE A 13 -38.78 2.03 14.47
C PHE A 13 -38.40 3.45 14.04
N ALA A 14 -37.29 3.95 14.56
CA ALA A 14 -36.67 5.18 14.10
C ALA A 14 -35.98 4.92 12.74
N ASP A 15 -36.47 5.63 11.72
CA ASP A 15 -35.89 5.77 10.39
C ASP A 15 -34.55 6.52 10.51
N HIS A 16 -33.45 5.77 10.51
CA HIS A 16 -32.13 6.35 10.29
C HIS A 16 -31.86 6.43 8.79
N THR A 17 -32.44 7.46 8.17
CA THR A 17 -31.97 8.00 6.90
C THR A 17 -30.60 8.62 7.14
N GLN A 18 -29.54 7.80 7.07
CA GLN A 18 -28.18 8.29 7.16
C GLN A 18 -27.81 8.96 5.84
N THR A 19 -27.87 10.29 5.89
CA THR A 19 -27.40 11.26 4.90
C THR A 19 -26.12 10.82 4.20
N ALA A 20 -26.17 10.76 2.88
CA ALA A 20 -25.02 10.63 2.00
C ALA A 20 -24.00 11.73 2.33
N ALA A 21 -22.89 11.34 2.97
CA ALA A 21 -21.75 12.21 3.17
C ALA A 21 -21.19 12.62 1.80
N GLY A 22 -21.02 13.92 1.62
CA GLY A 22 -20.65 14.57 0.36
C GLY A 22 -19.45 13.91 -0.31
N VAL A 23 -19.66 13.56 -1.57
CA VAL A 23 -18.57 13.29 -2.52
C VAL A 23 -17.95 14.66 -2.83
N ASP A 24 -16.73 14.89 -2.35
CA ASP A 24 -15.97 16.08 -2.70
C ASP A 24 -15.85 16.18 -4.23
N PRO A 25 -15.98 17.38 -4.82
CA PRO A 25 -15.87 17.55 -6.26
C PRO A 25 -14.48 17.12 -6.77
N PRO A 26 -14.38 16.57 -7.99
CA PRO A 26 -13.10 16.15 -8.56
C PRO A 26 -12.14 17.33 -8.70
N ARG A 27 -10.90 17.15 -8.25
CA ARG A 27 -9.88 18.21 -8.15
C ARG A 27 -9.36 18.69 -9.50
N ARG A 28 -8.88 19.94 -9.52
CA ARG A 28 -8.12 20.49 -10.64
C ARG A 28 -6.70 19.94 -10.63
N ARG A 29 -6.23 19.52 -11.80
CA ARG A 29 -4.92 18.89 -12.01
C ARG A 29 -3.80 19.89 -11.64
N GLY A 30 -2.93 19.54 -10.68
CA GLY A 30 -1.71 20.30 -10.35
C GLY A 30 -1.72 21.15 -9.06
N GLU A 31 -2.78 21.12 -8.25
CA GLU A 31 -2.77 21.75 -6.93
C GLU A 31 -2.05 20.86 -5.89
N PRO A 32 -1.21 21.43 -4.99
CA PRO A 32 -0.59 20.67 -3.93
C PRO A 32 -1.66 20.05 -3.01
N SER A 33 -1.52 18.76 -2.70
CA SER A 33 -2.39 18.05 -1.77
C SER A 33 -2.49 18.79 -0.43
N PRO A 34 -3.71 19.15 0.03
CA PRO A 34 -3.87 19.80 1.33
C PRO A 34 -3.43 18.86 2.45
N ILE A 35 -2.95 19.44 3.56
CA ILE A 35 -2.72 18.67 4.78
C ILE A 35 -4.09 18.25 5.31
N VAL A 36 -4.34 16.94 5.40
CA VAL A 36 -5.62 16.43 5.91
C VAL A 36 -5.65 16.57 7.44
N PRO A 37 -6.64 17.26 8.03
CA PRO A 37 -6.80 17.32 9.48
C PRO A 37 -6.90 15.91 10.08
N GLY A 38 -6.05 15.58 11.06
CA GLY A 38 -6.01 14.27 11.72
C GLY A 38 -5.17 13.20 11.03
N GLY A 39 -4.51 13.50 9.90
CA GLY A 39 -3.54 12.60 9.29
C GLY A 39 -2.23 12.53 10.07
N VAL A 40 -1.54 11.39 9.99
CA VAL A 40 -0.21 11.22 10.60
C VAL A 40 0.84 11.94 9.75
N GLU A 41 1.58 12.84 10.38
CA GLU A 41 2.70 13.54 9.75
C GLU A 41 3.86 12.58 9.50
N SER A 42 4.46 12.67 8.30
CA SER A 42 5.68 11.98 7.94
C SER A 42 6.65 12.98 7.31
N GLU A 43 7.81 13.17 7.95
CA GLU A 43 8.85 14.06 7.42
C GLU A 43 9.35 13.59 6.06
N PHE A 44 9.51 12.28 5.89
CA PHE A 44 9.88 11.68 4.61
C PHE A 44 8.87 12.03 3.51
N VAL A 45 7.58 11.80 3.76
CA VAL A 45 6.51 12.08 2.80
C VAL A 45 6.48 13.56 2.45
N ARG A 46 6.59 14.45 3.46
CA ARG A 46 6.61 15.90 3.26
C ARG A 46 7.77 16.35 2.37
N LYS A 47 8.98 15.84 2.62
CA LYS A 47 10.18 16.17 1.83
C LYS A 47 10.07 15.63 0.40
N ALA A 48 9.66 14.36 0.26
CA ALA A 48 9.52 13.72 -1.04
C ALA A 48 8.42 14.37 -1.90
N ALA A 49 7.31 14.80 -1.28
CA ALA A 49 6.24 15.51 -1.97
C ALA A 49 6.69 16.89 -2.46
N ARG A 50 7.47 17.64 -1.67
CA ARG A 50 8.02 18.93 -2.09
C ARG A 50 8.99 18.80 -3.26
N SER A 51 9.78 17.73 -3.29
CA SER A 51 10.73 17.51 -4.38
C SER A 51 10.15 16.86 -5.63
N LEU A 52 8.84 16.58 -5.68
CA LEU A 52 8.17 16.10 -6.88
C LEU A 52 8.30 17.12 -8.02
N GLY A 53 9.20 16.83 -8.97
CA GLY A 53 9.48 17.68 -10.13
C GLY A 53 10.76 18.51 -10.01
N GLU A 54 11.45 18.49 -8.86
CA GLU A 54 12.69 19.25 -8.64
C GLU A 54 13.94 18.49 -9.14
N SER A 55 13.93 17.15 -9.12
CA SER A 55 15.05 16.31 -9.58
C SER A 55 14.67 15.41 -10.76
N GLY A 56 15.68 14.98 -11.53
CA GLY A 56 15.49 13.99 -12.60
C GLY A 56 14.94 12.66 -12.07
N LEU A 57 15.29 12.28 -10.84
CA LEU A 57 14.73 11.09 -10.17
C LEU A 57 13.26 11.31 -9.79
N ALA A 58 12.91 12.49 -9.25
CA ALA A 58 11.52 12.82 -8.95
C ALA A 58 10.64 12.79 -10.20
N GLN A 59 11.15 13.28 -11.33
CA GLN A 59 10.46 13.17 -12.62
C GLN A 59 10.25 11.73 -13.07
N LYS A 60 11.19 10.82 -12.81
CA LYS A 60 11.02 9.38 -13.09
C LYS A 60 9.83 8.79 -12.32
N TYR A 61 9.64 9.17 -11.04
CA TYR A 61 8.48 8.72 -10.26
C TYR A 61 7.15 9.28 -10.81
N VAL A 62 7.14 10.55 -11.23
CA VAL A 62 5.95 11.16 -11.87
C VAL A 62 5.63 10.46 -13.19
N GLN A 63 6.64 10.17 -14.01
CA GLN A 63 6.48 9.40 -15.25
C GLN A 63 5.99 7.99 -14.98
N PHE A 64 6.49 7.35 -13.93
CA PHE A 64 6.06 6.00 -13.58
C PHE A 64 4.60 5.99 -13.08
N ALA A 65 4.20 6.94 -12.23
CA ALA A 65 2.81 7.12 -11.81
C ALA A 65 1.87 7.35 -13.02
N ALA A 66 2.32 8.15 -14.00
CA ALA A 66 1.56 8.36 -15.25
C ALA A 66 1.46 7.08 -16.09
N TYR A 67 2.53 6.29 -16.17
CA TYR A 67 2.52 4.98 -16.83
C TYR A 67 1.54 4.02 -16.15
N ILE A 68 1.55 3.92 -14.82
CA ILE A 68 0.60 3.09 -14.07
C ILE A 68 -0.83 3.54 -14.35
N THR A 69 -1.12 4.84 -14.24
CA THR A 69 -2.48 5.37 -14.49
C THR A 69 -2.96 5.12 -15.91
N LYS A 70 -2.06 5.12 -16.89
CA LYS A 70 -2.37 4.82 -18.29
C LYS A 70 -2.70 3.34 -18.51
N ASN A 71 -1.96 2.43 -17.90
CA ASN A 71 -2.15 0.99 -18.09
C ASN A 71 -3.21 0.38 -17.17
N PHE A 72 -3.51 1.04 -16.05
CA PHE A 72 -4.48 0.61 -15.04
C PHE A 72 -5.47 1.75 -14.73
N PRO A 73 -6.29 2.19 -15.71
CA PRO A 73 -7.17 3.34 -15.54
C PRO A 73 -8.24 3.10 -14.45
N ASP A 74 -8.72 1.87 -14.27
CA ASP A 74 -9.72 1.54 -13.24
C ASP A 74 -9.10 1.23 -11.87
N GLY A 75 -7.76 1.30 -11.77
CA GLY A 75 -7.00 0.96 -10.59
C GLY A 75 -6.26 -0.37 -10.68
N ALA A 76 -5.38 -0.61 -9.71
CA ALA A 76 -4.61 -1.86 -9.59
C ALA A 76 -4.03 -2.04 -8.18
N SER A 77 -3.89 -3.30 -7.76
CA SER A 77 -3.02 -3.71 -6.67
C SER A 77 -1.70 -4.23 -7.24
N LEU A 78 -0.61 -3.51 -6.99
CA LEU A 78 0.70 -3.77 -7.57
C LEU A 78 1.71 -4.09 -6.47
N GLY A 79 2.53 -5.11 -6.68
CA GLY A 79 3.63 -5.45 -5.79
C GLY A 79 4.95 -4.92 -6.32
N LEU A 80 5.79 -4.40 -5.44
CA LEU A 80 7.20 -4.17 -5.73
C LEU A 80 8.00 -5.17 -4.90
N ILE A 81 8.71 -6.05 -5.60
CA ILE A 81 9.47 -7.16 -5.03
C ILE A 81 10.93 -6.86 -5.21
N GLY A 82 11.70 -6.98 -4.14
CA GLY A 82 13.14 -6.82 -4.22
C GLY A 82 13.88 -8.06 -4.69
N ILE A 83 14.86 -7.87 -5.58
CA ILE A 83 15.96 -8.82 -5.71
C ILE A 83 17.02 -8.41 -4.69
N ALA A 84 16.72 -8.62 -3.41
CA ALA A 84 17.62 -8.22 -2.34
C ALA A 84 18.55 -9.37 -1.96
N ALA A 85 19.84 -9.20 -2.26
CA ALA A 85 20.91 -9.98 -1.64
C ALA A 85 21.32 -9.41 -0.26
N ASN A 86 20.81 -8.22 0.13
CA ASN A 86 21.17 -7.55 1.40
C ASN A 86 20.14 -6.48 1.88
N SER A 87 20.32 -5.98 3.10
CA SER A 87 19.46 -4.98 3.78
C SER A 87 19.40 -3.61 3.11
N GLN A 88 20.46 -3.16 2.42
CA GLN A 88 20.47 -1.87 1.72
C GLN A 88 19.53 -1.86 0.51
N SER A 89 19.39 -3.01 -0.16
CA SER A 89 18.50 -3.18 -1.30
C SER A 89 17.03 -3.02 -0.89
N HIS A 90 16.64 -3.56 0.27
CA HIS A 90 15.27 -3.42 0.79
C HIS A 90 14.90 -1.96 1.05
N LEU A 91 15.80 -1.17 1.66
CA LEU A 91 15.54 0.25 1.92
C LEU A 91 15.35 1.06 0.63
N ALA A 92 16.08 0.72 -0.44
CA ALA A 92 15.93 1.38 -1.73
C ALA A 92 14.58 1.10 -2.37
N LEU A 93 14.00 -0.08 -2.13
CA LEU A 93 12.71 -0.47 -2.69
C LEU A 93 11.54 0.13 -1.93
N SER A 94 11.62 0.11 -0.59
CA SER A 94 10.64 0.81 0.24
C SER A 94 10.59 2.30 -0.12
N ASP A 95 11.72 2.92 -0.49
CA ASP A 95 11.73 4.30 -1.03
C ASP A 95 11.00 4.42 -2.36
N VAL A 96 11.20 3.47 -3.29
CA VAL A 96 10.47 3.43 -4.57
C VAL A 96 8.96 3.31 -4.33
N VAL A 97 8.53 2.39 -3.46
CA VAL A 97 7.11 2.21 -3.11
C VAL A 97 6.51 3.49 -2.54
N ALA A 98 7.20 4.08 -1.55
CA ALA A 98 6.70 5.28 -0.89
C ALA A 98 6.63 6.47 -1.86
N ARG A 99 7.65 6.69 -2.68
CA ARG A 99 7.68 7.79 -3.67
C ARG A 99 6.71 7.58 -4.81
N LEU A 100 6.51 6.36 -5.29
CA LEU A 100 5.49 6.05 -6.27
C LEU A 100 4.09 6.29 -5.69
N GLY A 101 3.85 5.88 -4.44
CA GLY A 101 2.60 6.15 -3.73
C GLY A 101 2.31 7.65 -3.62
N ILE A 102 3.32 8.44 -3.21
CA ILE A 102 3.24 9.90 -3.17
C ILE A 102 2.95 10.47 -4.57
N ALA A 103 3.66 10.02 -5.61
CA ALA A 103 3.45 10.50 -6.98
C ALA A 103 2.06 10.16 -7.53
N LEU A 104 1.49 8.99 -7.19
CA LEU A 104 0.13 8.61 -7.55
C LEU A 104 -0.91 9.48 -6.82
N ALA A 105 -0.78 9.62 -5.50
CA ALA A 105 -1.68 10.45 -4.69
C ALA A 105 -1.64 11.94 -5.09
N SER A 106 -0.46 12.46 -5.44
CA SER A 106 -0.27 13.86 -5.88
C SER A 106 -1.03 14.24 -7.15
N ARG A 107 -1.50 13.25 -7.91
CA ARG A 107 -2.32 13.50 -9.11
C ARG A 107 -3.72 13.99 -8.76
N GLY A 108 -4.18 13.71 -7.54
CA GLY A 108 -5.45 14.18 -6.98
C GLY A 108 -6.70 13.52 -7.56
N ASP A 109 -6.55 12.50 -8.42
CA ASP A 109 -7.64 11.77 -9.08
C ASP A 109 -7.84 10.34 -8.53
N ALA A 110 -7.09 9.97 -7.50
CA ALA A 110 -7.02 8.61 -7.01
C ALA A 110 -6.58 8.56 -5.54
N GLU A 111 -7.24 7.70 -4.78
CA GLU A 111 -6.83 7.33 -3.44
C GLU A 111 -5.85 6.16 -3.51
N THR A 112 -4.70 6.31 -2.84
CA THR A 112 -3.58 5.38 -2.89
C THR A 112 -3.28 4.83 -1.49
N LEU A 113 -3.16 3.51 -1.39
CA LEU A 113 -2.71 2.81 -0.19
C LEU A 113 -1.34 2.19 -0.46
N ILE A 114 -0.37 2.42 0.43
CA ILE A 114 0.90 1.69 0.46
C ILE A 114 0.91 0.72 1.64
N ILE A 115 1.37 -0.50 1.43
CA ILE A 115 1.33 -1.57 2.43
C ILE A 115 2.75 -2.10 2.63
N ASP A 116 3.20 -2.09 3.89
CA ASP A 116 4.43 -2.76 4.28
C ASP A 116 4.11 -4.26 4.47
N ALA A 117 4.52 -5.07 3.50
CA ALA A 117 4.24 -6.50 3.45
C ALA A 117 5.53 -7.34 3.45
N ASN A 118 6.67 -6.72 3.76
CA ASN A 118 7.94 -7.40 3.90
C ASN A 118 8.09 -7.90 5.35
N LEU A 119 7.70 -9.17 5.60
CA LEU A 119 7.77 -9.75 6.93
C LEU A 119 9.19 -9.90 7.50
N THR A 120 10.22 -9.73 6.65
CA THR A 120 11.63 -9.84 7.05
C THR A 120 12.22 -8.49 7.46
N SER A 121 11.67 -7.38 6.95
CA SER A 121 12.12 -6.03 7.31
C SER A 121 10.97 -5.03 7.21
N ALA A 122 10.73 -4.27 8.29
CA ALA A 122 9.71 -3.21 8.34
C ALA A 122 10.19 -1.90 7.66
N SER A 123 10.91 -2.02 6.54
CA SER A 123 11.69 -0.94 5.94
C SER A 123 10.79 0.21 5.43
N LEU A 124 9.59 -0.07 4.93
CA LEU A 124 8.62 0.97 4.56
C LEU A 124 8.10 1.70 5.80
N THR A 125 7.72 0.96 6.84
CA THR A 125 7.21 1.54 8.10
C THR A 125 8.25 2.47 8.73
N GLU A 126 9.50 2.00 8.81
CA GLU A 126 10.66 2.78 9.27
C GLU A 126 10.91 4.01 8.38
N ARG A 127 10.87 3.82 7.06
CA ARG A 127 11.13 4.89 6.09
C ARG A 127 10.11 6.02 6.16
N ILE A 128 8.82 5.69 6.35
CA ILE A 128 7.77 6.70 6.51
C ILE A 128 7.82 7.32 7.91
N GLY A 129 8.44 6.65 8.88
CA GLY A 129 8.59 7.15 10.25
C GLY A 129 7.30 7.02 11.06
N ILE A 130 6.49 6.00 10.77
CA ILE A 130 5.27 5.72 11.53
C ILE A 130 5.65 4.77 12.65
N GLY A 131 5.36 5.17 13.89
CA GLY A 131 5.59 4.31 15.06
C GLY A 131 4.80 2.99 14.96
N PRO A 132 5.17 1.98 15.78
CA PRO A 132 4.55 0.66 15.75
C PRO A 132 3.04 0.73 16.00
N ARG A 133 2.25 0.25 15.03
CA ARG A 133 0.78 0.23 15.04
C ARG A 133 0.30 -1.11 14.47
N GLY A 134 -0.99 -1.42 14.68
CA GLY A 134 -1.59 -2.58 14.01
C GLY A 134 -1.58 -2.39 12.49
N GLY A 135 -1.44 -3.49 11.76
CA GLY A 135 -1.11 -3.49 10.34
C GLY A 135 -1.59 -4.75 9.62
N LEU A 136 -0.82 -5.16 8.62
CA LEU A 136 -1.13 -6.31 7.76
C LEU A 136 -1.24 -7.62 8.55
N THR A 137 -0.36 -7.87 9.52
CA THR A 137 -0.38 -9.12 10.30
C THR A 137 -1.65 -9.23 11.16
N GLU A 138 -2.08 -8.15 11.81
CA GLU A 138 -3.35 -8.13 12.53
C GLU A 138 -4.55 -8.28 11.58
N ALA A 139 -4.53 -7.62 10.41
CA ALA A 139 -5.59 -7.73 9.42
C ALA A 139 -5.78 -9.18 8.92
N LEU A 140 -4.68 -9.89 8.70
CA LEU A 140 -4.69 -11.29 8.26
C LEU A 140 -5.08 -12.27 9.38
N ASN A 141 -4.63 -12.03 10.62
CA ASN A 141 -4.93 -12.90 11.75
C ASN A 141 -6.38 -12.75 12.25
N LEU A 142 -6.91 -11.51 12.31
CA LEU A 142 -8.20 -11.19 12.93
C LEU A 142 -9.36 -11.15 11.91
N GLY A 143 -9.02 -11.11 10.62
CA GLY A 143 -9.92 -11.44 9.52
C GLY A 143 -11.07 -10.50 9.22
N LYS A 144 -11.29 -9.36 9.91
CA LYS A 144 -12.53 -8.57 9.68
C LYS A 144 -12.50 -7.04 9.68
N THR A 145 -11.40 -6.34 9.92
CA THR A 145 -11.42 -4.86 9.91
C THR A 145 -10.09 -4.22 9.52
N TYR A 146 -9.63 -4.46 8.28
CA TYR A 146 -8.38 -3.87 7.78
C TYR A 146 -8.34 -2.34 7.93
N HIS A 147 -9.50 -1.68 7.84
CA HIS A 147 -9.62 -0.22 7.98
C HIS A 147 -9.07 0.31 9.31
N GLU A 148 -9.16 -0.47 10.40
CA GLU A 148 -8.64 -0.11 11.72
C GLU A 148 -7.10 -0.16 11.77
N HIS A 149 -6.50 -0.81 10.78
CA HIS A 149 -5.05 -0.97 10.61
C HIS A 149 -4.49 -0.09 9.49
N VAL A 150 -5.33 0.76 8.88
CA VAL A 150 -4.88 1.77 7.92
C VAL A 150 -4.70 3.11 8.62
N THR A 151 -3.53 3.69 8.44
CA THR A 151 -3.21 5.04 8.88
C THR A 151 -3.32 6.00 7.70
N LYS A 152 -4.21 7.00 7.82
CA LYS A 152 -4.24 8.11 6.87
C LYS A 152 -3.06 9.03 7.12
N LEU A 153 -2.28 9.35 6.08
CA LEU A 153 -1.19 10.31 6.19
C LEU A 153 -1.71 11.74 6.09
N ALA A 154 -0.91 12.68 6.60
CA ALA A 154 -1.16 14.11 6.42
C ALA A 154 -1.12 14.53 4.94
N PHE A 155 -0.52 13.72 4.07
CA PHE A 155 -0.54 13.92 2.63
C PHE A 155 -1.84 13.39 2.01
N ASP A 156 -2.64 14.28 1.45
CA ASP A 156 -3.95 13.91 0.92
C ASP A 156 -3.87 12.89 -0.23
N GLY A 157 -4.85 11.98 -0.23
CA GLY A 157 -4.94 10.86 -1.16
C GLY A 157 -3.99 9.70 -0.86
N LEU A 158 -3.18 9.78 0.22
CA LEU A 158 -2.23 8.74 0.59
C LEU A 158 -2.54 8.16 1.98
N SER A 159 -2.67 6.84 2.03
CA SER A 159 -2.79 6.06 3.26
C SER A 159 -1.74 4.96 3.30
N VAL A 160 -1.46 4.44 4.49
CA VAL A 160 -0.47 3.41 4.72
C VAL A 160 -0.97 2.36 5.69
N MET A 161 -0.69 1.10 5.39
CA MET A 161 -0.81 -0.02 6.31
C MET A 161 0.59 -0.51 6.64
N THR A 162 0.97 -0.45 7.92
CA THR A 162 2.25 -0.98 8.38
C THR A 162 2.22 -2.51 8.38
N ILE A 163 3.37 -3.14 8.61
CA ILE A 163 3.44 -4.60 8.78
C ILE A 163 2.57 -5.09 9.94
N GLY A 164 2.53 -4.33 11.04
CA GLY A 164 1.83 -4.70 12.27
C GLY A 164 2.77 -4.86 13.45
N ARG A 165 2.23 -5.16 14.64
CA ARG A 165 3.01 -5.47 15.85
C ARG A 165 3.10 -6.96 16.13
N GLY A 166 2.13 -7.72 15.62
CA GLY A 166 2.07 -9.17 15.74
C GLY A 166 2.92 -9.89 14.71
N VAL A 167 3.14 -11.18 14.99
CA VAL A 167 3.63 -12.15 14.01
C VAL A 167 2.43 -12.79 13.33
N LEU A 168 2.56 -13.10 12.04
CA LEU A 168 1.57 -13.90 11.34
C LEU A 168 1.50 -15.30 11.96
N THR A 169 0.32 -15.72 12.44
CA THR A 169 0.20 -16.98 13.21
C THR A 169 0.23 -18.23 12.33
N SER A 170 -0.15 -18.10 11.07
CA SER A 170 -0.11 -19.17 10.07
C SER A 170 -0.04 -18.57 8.66
N PHE A 171 0.64 -19.27 7.74
CA PHE A 171 0.56 -18.97 6.31
C PHE A 171 -0.63 -19.65 5.62
N GLU A 172 -1.30 -20.58 6.30
CA GLU A 172 -2.51 -21.20 5.80
C GLU A 172 -3.61 -20.15 5.63
N GLY A 173 -4.22 -20.11 4.45
CA GLY A 173 -5.29 -19.17 4.13
C GLY A 173 -4.84 -17.72 3.90
N VAL A 174 -3.55 -17.37 4.01
CA VAL A 174 -3.05 -16.00 3.75
C VAL A 174 -3.39 -15.53 2.35
N GLU A 175 -3.25 -16.40 1.34
CA GLU A 175 -3.61 -16.05 -0.03
C GLU A 175 -5.10 -15.66 -0.14
N SER A 176 -6.00 -16.46 0.42
CA SER A 176 -7.43 -16.15 0.46
C SER A 176 -7.75 -14.91 1.31
N GLY A 177 -7.01 -14.69 2.39
CA GLY A 177 -7.12 -13.51 3.24
C GLY A 177 -6.72 -12.25 2.48
N LEU A 178 -5.59 -12.28 1.77
CA LEU A 178 -5.14 -11.18 0.91
C LEU A 178 -6.13 -10.93 -0.22
N ALA A 179 -6.66 -11.97 -0.86
CA ALA A 179 -7.68 -11.81 -1.89
C ALA A 179 -8.94 -11.11 -1.35
N SER A 180 -9.40 -11.48 -0.16
CA SER A 180 -10.54 -10.84 0.52
C SER A 180 -10.24 -9.39 0.94
N LEU A 181 -9.04 -9.14 1.46
CA LEU A 181 -8.56 -7.79 1.77
C LEU A 181 -8.50 -6.92 0.50
N MET A 182 -8.02 -7.46 -0.62
CA MET A 182 -7.99 -6.75 -1.90
C MET A 182 -9.38 -6.41 -2.43
N GLU A 183 -10.35 -7.32 -2.31
CA GLU A 183 -11.73 -7.06 -2.71
C GLU A 183 -12.33 -5.87 -1.95
N THR A 184 -11.99 -5.72 -0.66
CA THR A 184 -12.47 -4.61 0.17
C THR A 184 -11.67 -3.33 -0.06
N MET A 185 -10.35 -3.41 -0.13
CA MET A 185 -9.45 -2.26 -0.37
C MET A 185 -9.70 -1.59 -1.71
N ARG A 186 -9.96 -2.34 -2.78
CA ARG A 186 -10.23 -1.81 -4.12
C ARG A 186 -11.52 -0.97 -4.20
N ARG A 187 -12.44 -1.11 -3.25
CA ARG A 187 -13.63 -0.24 -3.17
C ARG A 187 -13.28 1.18 -2.72
N ARG A 188 -12.16 1.37 -2.03
CA ARG A 188 -11.75 2.65 -1.44
C ARG A 188 -10.46 3.22 -2.03
N TYR A 189 -9.56 2.37 -2.50
CA TYR A 189 -8.27 2.76 -3.06
C TYR A 189 -8.21 2.33 -4.51
N ARG A 190 -7.94 3.28 -5.40
CA ARG A 190 -7.72 3.01 -6.82
C ARG A 190 -6.37 2.31 -7.01
N TYR A 191 -5.37 2.69 -6.23
CA TYR A 191 -4.06 2.03 -6.26
C TYR A 191 -3.69 1.48 -4.89
N VAL A 192 -3.27 0.22 -4.86
CA VAL A 192 -2.71 -0.42 -3.66
C VAL A 192 -1.32 -0.91 -4.00
N LEU A 193 -0.29 -0.36 -3.35
CA LEU A 193 1.10 -0.74 -3.57
C LEU A 193 1.61 -1.58 -2.40
N PHE A 194 2.15 -2.76 -2.69
CA PHE A 194 2.77 -3.62 -1.69
C PHE A 194 4.29 -3.47 -1.76
N ASP A 195 4.92 -3.14 -0.63
CA ASP A 195 6.35 -3.33 -0.41
C ASP A 195 6.58 -4.77 0.04
N LEU A 196 7.18 -5.58 -0.84
CA LEU A 196 7.41 -7.00 -0.62
C LEU A 196 8.90 -7.29 -0.46
N GLY A 197 9.19 -8.40 0.21
CA GLY A 197 10.55 -8.87 0.46
C GLY A 197 11.19 -9.52 -0.78
N ALA A 198 12.05 -10.50 -0.53
CA ALA A 198 12.69 -11.27 -1.58
C ALA A 198 11.70 -12.22 -2.27
N ALA A 199 11.97 -12.59 -3.53
CA ALA A 199 11.15 -13.54 -4.28
C ALA A 199 11.01 -14.92 -3.60
N ALA A 200 12.03 -15.32 -2.83
CA ALA A 200 12.03 -16.58 -2.08
C ALA A 200 11.11 -16.55 -0.84
N ASP A 201 10.72 -15.38 -0.34
CA ASP A 201 9.94 -15.25 0.88
C ASP A 201 8.51 -15.77 0.68
N THR A 202 8.01 -16.56 1.64
CA THR A 202 6.67 -17.15 1.57
C THR A 202 5.58 -16.10 1.42
N MET A 203 5.65 -15.01 2.21
CA MET A 203 4.70 -13.90 2.11
C MET A 203 4.71 -13.25 0.71
N THR A 204 5.91 -13.01 0.16
CA THR A 204 6.09 -12.43 -1.17
C THR A 204 5.44 -13.30 -2.24
N ARG A 205 5.66 -14.61 -2.19
CA ARG A 205 5.08 -15.56 -3.16
C ARG A 205 3.55 -15.56 -3.08
N LEU A 206 2.99 -15.69 -1.88
CA LEU A 206 1.54 -15.70 -1.67
C LEU A 206 0.88 -14.39 -2.10
N ALA A 207 1.48 -13.24 -1.75
CA ALA A 207 1.00 -11.94 -2.18
C ALA A 207 1.09 -11.79 -3.71
N SER A 208 2.22 -12.16 -4.31
CA SER A 208 2.45 -11.99 -5.75
C SER A 208 1.43 -12.72 -6.63
N HIS A 209 0.83 -13.80 -6.12
CA HIS A 209 -0.20 -14.58 -6.81
C HIS A 209 -1.54 -13.83 -6.93
N VAL A 210 -1.90 -13.00 -5.95
CA VAL A 210 -3.21 -12.33 -5.89
C VAL A 210 -3.19 -10.88 -6.40
N LEU A 211 -2.02 -10.34 -6.72
CA LEU A 211 -1.84 -8.98 -7.22
C LEU A 211 -2.05 -8.89 -8.74
N ASP A 212 -2.44 -7.72 -9.23
CA ASP A 212 -2.68 -7.45 -10.66
C ASP A 212 -1.38 -7.44 -11.48
N GLY A 213 -0.26 -7.30 -10.78
CA GLY A 213 1.07 -7.57 -11.26
C GLY A 213 2.15 -7.12 -10.30
N VAL A 214 3.38 -7.54 -10.56
CA VAL A 214 4.54 -7.24 -9.74
C VAL A 214 5.68 -6.64 -10.56
N TYR A 215 6.36 -5.66 -9.99
CA TYR A 215 7.62 -5.13 -10.51
C TYR A 215 8.77 -5.67 -9.70
N VAL A 216 9.87 -5.97 -10.40
CA VAL A 216 11.07 -6.52 -9.80
C VAL A 216 12.13 -5.44 -9.67
N GLY A 217 12.53 -5.16 -8.43
CA GLY A 217 13.55 -4.21 -8.07
C GLY A 217 14.96 -4.74 -8.32
N ILE A 218 15.74 -4.01 -9.11
CA ILE A 218 17.12 -4.32 -9.47
C ILE A 218 18.02 -3.20 -8.94
N ASP A 219 18.88 -3.52 -7.99
CA ASP A 219 19.96 -2.63 -7.58
C ASP A 219 21.18 -2.89 -8.47
N MET A 220 21.55 -1.89 -9.26
CA MET A 220 22.68 -2.01 -10.19
C MET A 220 24.03 -2.30 -9.51
N GLN A 221 24.17 -2.01 -8.22
CA GLN A 221 25.43 -2.22 -7.49
C GLN A 221 25.50 -3.61 -6.85
N SER A 222 24.36 -4.21 -6.51
CA SER A 222 24.32 -5.41 -5.69
C SER A 222 23.56 -6.59 -6.31
N THR A 223 22.78 -6.36 -7.37
CA THR A 223 22.03 -7.40 -8.08
C THR A 223 22.80 -7.88 -9.31
N ASP A 224 23.24 -9.14 -9.29
CA ASP A 224 23.78 -9.77 -10.49
C ASP A 224 22.67 -10.27 -11.44
N LYS A 225 23.01 -10.45 -12.71
CA LYS A 225 22.06 -10.83 -13.78
C LYS A 225 21.45 -12.22 -13.56
N LEU A 226 22.20 -13.17 -12.99
CA LEU A 226 21.72 -14.53 -12.74
C LEU A 226 20.70 -14.51 -11.59
N ALA A 227 21.00 -13.81 -10.50
CA ALA A 227 20.07 -13.62 -9.38
C ALA A 227 18.76 -12.97 -9.82
N ALA A 228 18.82 -11.96 -10.70
CA ALA A 228 17.64 -11.35 -11.29
C ALA A 228 16.82 -12.33 -12.13
N ALA A 229 17.48 -13.12 -12.98
CA ALA A 229 16.81 -14.13 -13.80
C ALA A 229 16.15 -15.22 -12.96
N VAL A 230 16.85 -15.74 -11.95
CA VAL A 230 16.33 -16.75 -11.02
C VAL A 230 15.11 -16.21 -10.28
N SER A 231 15.19 -15.00 -9.71
CA SER A 231 14.07 -14.38 -8.98
C SER A 231 12.83 -14.22 -9.86
N VAL A 232 13.00 -13.81 -11.13
CA VAL A 232 11.88 -13.69 -12.07
C VAL A 232 11.24 -15.04 -12.37
N GLU A 233 12.03 -16.11 -12.53
CA GLU A 233 11.50 -17.46 -12.77
C GLU A 233 10.81 -18.04 -11.52
N GLU A 234 11.32 -17.77 -10.32
CA GLU A 234 10.66 -18.13 -9.06
C GLU A 234 9.29 -17.47 -8.91
N LEU A 235 9.20 -16.17 -9.21
CA LEU A 235 7.94 -15.43 -9.18
C LEU A 235 6.94 -15.95 -10.22
N LYS A 236 7.38 -16.22 -11.45
CA LYS A 236 6.53 -16.83 -12.48
C LYS A 236 6.03 -18.21 -12.07
N THR A 237 6.90 -19.02 -11.47
CA THR A 237 6.55 -20.37 -10.97
C THR A 237 5.55 -20.27 -9.81
N ALA A 238 5.62 -19.20 -9.02
CA ALA A 238 4.61 -18.87 -8.00
C ALA A 238 3.32 -18.27 -8.58
N GLY A 239 3.18 -18.16 -9.90
CA GLY A 239 2.01 -17.63 -10.60
C GLY A 239 1.92 -16.11 -10.62
N ALA A 240 2.99 -15.39 -10.27
CA ALA A 240 3.01 -13.94 -10.30
C ALA A 240 3.00 -13.40 -11.74
N LYS A 241 2.22 -12.33 -11.97
CA LYS A 241 2.27 -11.56 -13.22
C LYS A 241 3.37 -10.49 -13.16
N VAL A 242 4.57 -10.85 -13.59
CA VAL A 242 5.71 -9.92 -13.65
C VAL A 242 5.51 -8.89 -14.76
N LEU A 243 5.39 -7.61 -14.39
CA LEU A 243 5.13 -6.49 -15.31
C LEU A 243 6.42 -5.87 -15.88
N GLY A 244 7.53 -5.98 -15.16
CA GLY A 244 8.81 -5.43 -15.57
C GLY A 244 9.80 -5.28 -14.42
N GLY A 245 10.95 -4.68 -14.72
CA GLY A 245 11.99 -4.35 -13.75
C GLY A 245 12.05 -2.85 -13.44
N ILE A 246 12.41 -2.50 -12.20
CA ILE A 246 12.68 -1.13 -11.76
C ILE A 246 14.12 -1.08 -11.26
N ILE A 247 14.89 -0.10 -11.74
CA ILE A 247 16.23 0.16 -11.19
C ILE A 247 16.08 0.96 -9.90
N CYS A 248 16.59 0.44 -8.80
CA CYS A 248 16.60 1.09 -7.49
C CYS A 248 18.04 1.34 -7.01
N GLY A 249 18.19 2.07 -5.89
CA GLY A 249 19.50 2.31 -5.26
C GLY A 249 20.36 3.40 -5.93
N GLN A 250 19.85 4.06 -6.96
CA GLN A 250 20.56 5.18 -7.60
C GLN A 250 20.49 6.42 -6.68
N PRO A 251 21.62 6.99 -6.23
CA PRO A 251 21.59 8.27 -5.56
C PRO A 251 21.06 9.36 -6.51
N ASP A 252 20.36 10.36 -5.98
CA ASP A 252 20.06 11.58 -6.71
C ASP A 252 21.41 12.14 -7.23
N ALA A 253 21.60 12.17 -8.55
CA ALA A 253 22.75 12.84 -9.15
C ALA A 253 22.66 14.31 -8.74
N ARG A 254 23.67 14.78 -8.00
CA ARG A 254 23.83 16.20 -7.63
C ARG A 254 24.04 17.06 -8.87
#